data_AF-A0A178V179-F1
#
_entry.id   AF-A0A178V179-F1
#
_cell.length_a   1.000
_cell.length_b   1.000
_cell.length_c   1.000
_cell.angle_alpha   90.00
_cell.angle_beta   90.00
_cell.angle_gamma   90.00
#
_symmetry.space_group_name_H-M   'P 1'
#
loop_
_entity.id
_entity.type
_entity.pdbx_description
1 polymer ?
#
loop_
_entity_poly.entity_id
_entity_poly.type
_entity_poly.pdbx_seq_one_letter_code
_entity_poly.pdbx_strand_id
1 'polypeptide(L)'
;MCIAVFLWQSHPLYPFLLFLNRDEDHNRATEALRWWEDGETVGGRDLVGGGTWLGCTRHGRLAFLTNFREASSFPAAKSRGDLPLRYLQSEKSPAEFAEEIQDEISLYNGFNLVVAHVLSKSMIYITNRPPHGDKLVTQVSPGIHVLSNANLDSPWPKCLRLREGFQQLLAENGSGEFPVKTMVEEVMTNTVKDEETELPHVFTPETEYHLSSIFVDMQRPTGRYGTRSISAIIVKSHGDGGGDGEICFYERHLEEGDSWKEHTQQFVIIQNQSI
;
A
#
# COMPACT_ATOMS: atom_id res chain seq x y z
N MET A 1 -1.49 -10.74 -2.91
CA MET A 1 -2.09 -10.29 -1.63
C MET A 1 -1.10 -9.36 -0.98
N CYS A 2 -1.54 -8.29 -0.33
CA CYS A 2 -0.64 -7.26 0.20
C CYS A 2 -1.02 -6.93 1.64
N ILE A 3 -0.06 -6.39 2.38
CA ILE A 3 -0.29 -5.78 3.70
C ILE A 3 0.48 -4.46 3.80
N ALA A 4 -0.15 -3.47 4.41
CA ALA A 4 0.40 -2.14 4.60
C ALA A 4 0.09 -1.61 6.01
N VAL A 5 1.00 -0.82 6.55
CA VAL A 5 0.77 0.04 7.71
C VAL A 5 1.14 1.47 7.32
N PHE A 6 0.31 2.43 7.72
CA PHE A 6 0.58 3.83 7.43
C PHE A 6 0.18 4.75 8.56
N LEU A 7 0.92 5.86 8.67
CA LEU A 7 0.66 6.98 9.56
C LEU A 7 0.15 8.14 8.71
N TRP A 8 -0.99 8.71 9.09
CA TRP A 8 -1.59 9.82 8.38
C TRP A 8 -1.85 10.99 9.33
N GLN A 9 -1.25 12.15 9.04
CA GLN A 9 -1.44 13.42 9.76
C GLN A 9 -1.32 13.34 11.28
N SER A 10 -0.51 12.41 11.77
CA SER A 10 -0.40 12.14 13.21
C SER A 10 1.05 12.21 13.71
N HIS A 11 1.94 12.84 12.93
CA HIS A 11 3.32 13.15 13.32
C HIS A 11 3.72 14.56 12.89
N PRO A 12 4.46 15.32 13.72
CA PRO A 12 4.85 16.70 13.41
C PRO A 12 5.77 16.82 12.19
N LEU A 13 6.71 15.90 12.00
CA LEU A 13 7.67 15.92 10.88
C LEU A 13 7.23 15.13 9.65
N TYR A 14 6.37 14.13 9.85
CA TYR A 14 6.02 13.15 8.83
C TYR A 14 4.49 13.12 8.64
N PRO A 15 3.93 14.03 7.83
CA PRO A 15 2.50 14.03 7.54
C PRO A 15 2.01 12.71 6.95
N PHE A 16 2.90 11.94 6.32
CA PHE A 16 2.59 10.59 5.85
C PHE A 16 3.81 9.66 5.93
N LEU A 17 3.57 8.44 6.42
CA LEU A 17 4.47 7.30 6.32
C LEU A 17 3.66 6.09 5.88
N LEU A 18 4.19 5.29 4.98
CA LEU A 18 3.58 4.04 4.54
C LEU A 18 4.67 2.99 4.42
N PHE A 19 4.46 1.81 5.01
CA PHE A 19 5.20 0.59 4.71
C PHE A 19 4.25 -0.42 4.07
N LEU A 20 4.70 -1.11 3.01
CA LEU A 20 3.85 -2.01 2.25
C LEU A 20 4.63 -3.23 1.76
N ASN A 21 4.12 -4.42 2.04
CA ASN A 21 4.52 -5.66 1.39
C ASN A 21 3.58 -5.97 0.25
N ARG A 22 4.17 -6.24 -0.92
CA ARG A 22 3.48 -6.91 -2.02
C ARG A 22 3.80 -8.40 -1.98
N ASP A 23 2.80 -9.21 -1.66
CA ASP A 23 2.86 -10.65 -1.82
C ASP A 23 2.26 -11.05 -3.16
N GLU A 24 3.00 -11.82 -3.93
CA GLU A 24 2.62 -12.18 -5.28
C GLU A 24 3.34 -13.45 -5.72
N ASP A 25 2.87 -14.06 -6.81
CA ASP A 25 3.64 -15.04 -7.55
C ASP A 25 5.04 -14.50 -7.92
N HIS A 26 6.08 -15.23 -7.53
CA HIS A 26 7.47 -14.82 -7.77
C HIS A 26 7.79 -14.79 -9.27
N ASN A 27 7.12 -15.65 -10.06
CA ASN A 27 7.26 -15.70 -11.52
C ASN A 27 6.38 -14.68 -12.27
N ARG A 28 5.56 -13.87 -11.57
CA ARG A 28 4.76 -12.83 -12.22
C ARG A 28 5.69 -11.74 -12.75
N ALA A 29 5.61 -11.42 -14.04
CA ALA A 29 6.43 -10.34 -14.60
C ALA A 29 6.13 -9.00 -13.90
N THR A 30 7.16 -8.31 -13.41
CA THR A 30 7.04 -7.07 -12.63
C THR A 30 8.30 -6.24 -12.83
N GLU A 31 8.14 -4.92 -12.99
CA GLU A 31 9.25 -3.98 -12.91
C GLU A 31 9.32 -3.36 -11.52
N ALA A 32 10.54 -3.19 -11.04
CA ALA A 32 10.85 -2.50 -9.79
C ALA A 32 10.43 -1.02 -9.82
N LEU A 33 10.49 -0.40 -8.65
CA LEU A 33 10.32 1.04 -8.46
C LEU A 33 11.15 1.84 -9.46
N ARG A 34 10.48 2.64 -10.30
CA ARG A 34 11.10 3.57 -11.25
C ARG A 34 10.15 4.69 -11.60
N TRP A 35 10.68 5.75 -12.21
CA TRP A 35 9.86 6.69 -12.97
C TRP A 35 9.31 6.01 -14.22
N TRP A 36 8.02 6.21 -14.45
CA TRP A 36 7.30 5.71 -15.61
C TRP A 36 7.54 6.62 -16.82
N GLU A 37 7.10 6.17 -18.00
CA GLU A 37 7.32 6.88 -19.26
C GLU A 37 6.63 8.25 -19.33
N ASP A 38 5.61 8.49 -18.49
CA ASP A 38 4.94 9.80 -18.35
C ASP A 38 5.81 10.87 -17.65
N GLY A 39 6.91 10.47 -16.99
CA GLY A 39 7.82 11.36 -16.26
C GLY A 39 7.29 11.88 -14.91
N GLU A 40 6.02 11.57 -14.59
CA GLU A 40 5.29 12.11 -13.46
C GLU A 40 4.95 11.06 -12.41
N THR A 41 4.79 9.80 -12.83
CA THR A 41 4.46 8.67 -11.95
C THR A 41 5.72 7.92 -11.56
N VAL A 42 5.87 7.62 -10.27
CA VAL A 42 6.89 6.73 -9.73
C VAL A 42 6.23 5.62 -8.93
N GLY A 43 6.63 4.38 -9.21
CA GLY A 43 6.06 3.19 -8.57
C GLY A 43 6.51 1.91 -9.27
N GLY A 44 6.22 0.77 -8.66
CA GLY A 44 6.45 -0.53 -9.30
C GLY A 44 5.35 -0.84 -10.34
N ARG A 45 5.69 -1.63 -11.36
CA ARG A 45 4.77 -1.93 -12.48
C ARG A 45 4.50 -3.42 -12.57
N ASP A 46 3.22 -3.80 -12.56
CA ASP A 46 2.79 -5.15 -12.85
C ASP A 46 2.71 -5.35 -14.37
N LEU A 47 3.66 -6.08 -14.96
CA LEU A 47 3.73 -6.26 -16.41
C LEU A 47 2.65 -7.20 -16.96
N VAL A 48 2.00 -7.99 -16.10
CA VAL A 48 0.89 -8.85 -16.51
C VAL A 48 -0.42 -8.08 -16.50
N GLY A 49 -0.65 -7.28 -15.44
CA GLY A 49 -1.88 -6.50 -15.27
C GLY A 49 -1.83 -5.09 -15.88
N GLY A 50 -0.65 -4.62 -16.30
CA GLY A 50 -0.39 -3.29 -16.88
C GLY A 50 -0.36 -2.12 -15.88
N GLY A 51 -0.84 -2.33 -14.65
CA GLY A 51 -1.03 -1.29 -13.64
C GLY A 51 0.03 -1.27 -12.54
N THR A 52 -0.31 -0.67 -11.40
CA THR A 52 0.55 -0.59 -10.21
C THR A 52 -0.18 -1.06 -8.95
N TRP A 53 0.56 -1.39 -7.90
CA TRP A 53 0.03 -1.64 -6.55
C TRP A 53 0.31 -0.49 -5.58
N LEU A 54 1.30 0.35 -5.89
CA LEU A 54 1.76 1.46 -5.08
C LEU A 54 2.50 2.45 -5.97
N GLY A 55 2.09 3.71 -5.93
CA GLY A 55 2.79 4.78 -6.62
C GLY A 55 2.52 6.15 -6.03
N CYS A 56 3.34 7.10 -6.45
CA CYS A 56 3.17 8.52 -6.16
C CYS A 56 3.58 9.38 -7.35
N THR A 57 3.28 10.68 -7.28
CA THR A 57 3.68 11.64 -8.32
C THR A 57 4.48 12.80 -7.78
N ARG A 58 5.13 13.54 -8.68
CA ARG A 58 5.82 14.81 -8.36
C ARG A 58 4.89 15.83 -7.72
N HIS A 59 3.59 15.76 -7.98
CA HIS A 59 2.59 16.68 -7.43
C HIS A 59 1.99 16.19 -6.11
N GLY A 60 2.57 15.18 -5.45
CA GLY A 60 2.14 14.75 -4.13
C GLY A 60 0.87 13.89 -4.12
N ARG A 61 0.51 13.29 -5.26
CA ARG A 61 -0.51 12.24 -5.31
C ARG A 61 0.10 10.93 -4.82
N LEU A 62 -0.69 10.15 -4.11
CA LEU A 62 -0.35 8.83 -3.60
C LEU A 62 -1.51 7.88 -3.86
N ALA A 63 -1.21 6.67 -4.33
CA ALA A 63 -2.21 5.61 -4.39
C ALA A 63 -1.60 4.25 -4.10
N PHE A 64 -2.33 3.44 -3.34
CA PHE A 64 -1.97 2.05 -3.12
C PHE A 64 -3.19 1.16 -2.98
N LEU A 65 -2.98 -0.11 -3.32
CA LEU A 65 -4.04 -1.09 -3.47
C LEU A 65 -3.68 -2.38 -2.73
N THR A 66 -4.65 -2.95 -2.03
CA THR A 66 -4.63 -4.36 -1.64
C THR A 66 -5.80 -5.11 -2.26
N ASN A 67 -5.56 -6.35 -2.67
CA ASN A 67 -6.65 -7.25 -3.06
C ASN A 67 -7.46 -7.63 -1.82
N PHE A 68 -8.78 -7.71 -1.94
CA PHE A 68 -9.63 -8.30 -0.92
C PHE A 68 -9.53 -9.84 -0.99
N ARG A 69 -9.48 -10.51 0.16
CA ARG A 69 -9.41 -11.97 0.25
C ARG A 69 -10.81 -12.54 0.12
N GLU A 70 -11.04 -13.25 -0.98
CA GLU A 70 -12.31 -13.91 -1.28
C GLU A 70 -12.07 -15.20 -2.06
N ALA A 71 -12.94 -16.20 -1.85
CA ALA A 71 -12.84 -17.50 -2.51
C ALA A 71 -13.25 -17.45 -3.99
N SER A 72 -14.23 -16.61 -4.31
CA SER A 72 -14.73 -16.42 -5.66
C SER A 72 -14.01 -15.26 -6.34
N SER A 73 -13.63 -15.43 -7.60
CA SER A 73 -13.18 -14.34 -8.46
C SER A 73 -13.93 -14.37 -9.79
N PHE A 74 -14.15 -13.20 -10.37
CA PHE A 74 -14.71 -13.02 -11.70
C PHE A 74 -13.56 -12.95 -12.72
N PRO A 75 -13.40 -13.94 -13.61
CA PRO A 75 -12.25 -14.00 -14.53
C PRO A 75 -12.21 -12.85 -15.55
N ALA A 76 -13.37 -12.33 -15.94
CA ALA A 76 -13.48 -11.21 -16.89
C ALA A 76 -13.45 -9.83 -16.19
N ALA A 77 -13.11 -9.77 -14.90
CA ALA A 77 -12.96 -8.51 -14.18
C ALA A 77 -11.80 -7.67 -14.75
N LYS A 78 -11.95 -6.34 -14.68
CA LYS A 78 -10.85 -5.41 -14.94
C LYS A 78 -9.71 -5.63 -13.94
N SER A 79 -8.48 -5.33 -14.37
CA SER A 79 -7.30 -5.36 -13.49
C SER A 79 -7.42 -4.29 -12.42
N ARG A 80 -7.36 -4.67 -11.14
CA ARG A 80 -7.44 -3.71 -10.02
C ARG A 80 -6.28 -2.72 -9.98
N GLY A 81 -5.12 -3.10 -10.54
CA GLY A 81 -3.94 -2.23 -10.62
C GLY A 81 -4.12 -1.02 -11.54
N ASP A 82 -5.18 -1.01 -12.37
CA ASP A 82 -5.60 0.15 -13.18
C ASP A 82 -6.09 1.31 -12.30
N LEU A 83 -6.76 1.01 -11.18
CA LEU A 83 -7.34 2.01 -10.30
C LEU A 83 -6.31 2.99 -9.70
N PRO A 84 -5.23 2.53 -9.01
CA PRO A 84 -4.24 3.47 -8.51
C PRO A 84 -3.52 4.21 -9.65
N LEU A 85 -3.25 3.55 -10.77
CA LEU A 85 -2.61 4.18 -11.92
C LEU A 85 -3.45 5.34 -12.49
N ARG A 86 -4.75 5.11 -12.71
CA ARG A 86 -5.67 6.14 -13.20
C ARG A 86 -5.77 7.33 -12.27
N TYR A 87 -5.74 7.12 -10.95
CA TYR A 87 -5.71 8.24 -10.02
C TYR A 87 -4.43 9.06 -10.17
N LEU A 88 -3.27 8.39 -10.22
CA LEU A 88 -1.95 9.02 -10.34
C LEU A 88 -1.82 9.82 -11.65
N GLN A 89 -2.42 9.34 -12.74
CA GLN A 89 -2.42 9.99 -14.05
C GLN A 89 -3.55 11.00 -14.26
N SER A 90 -4.42 11.19 -13.26
CA SER A 90 -5.52 12.16 -13.32
C SER A 90 -5.17 13.45 -12.57
N GLU A 91 -5.88 14.53 -12.91
CA GLU A 91 -5.84 15.78 -12.15
C GLU A 91 -6.95 15.87 -11.08
N LYS A 92 -7.77 14.82 -10.93
CA LYS A 92 -8.91 14.82 -10.00
C LYS A 92 -8.47 14.83 -8.54
N SER A 93 -9.17 15.53 -7.66
CA SER A 93 -8.99 15.35 -6.22
C SER A 93 -9.32 13.90 -5.79
N PRO A 94 -8.84 13.44 -4.62
CA PRO A 94 -9.23 12.13 -4.07
C PRO A 94 -10.75 11.90 -4.05
N ALA A 95 -11.54 12.93 -3.73
CA ALA A 95 -13.00 12.83 -3.66
C ALA A 95 -13.63 12.70 -5.06
N GLU A 96 -13.23 13.55 -6.01
CA GLU A 96 -13.74 13.49 -7.40
C GLU A 96 -13.39 12.16 -8.07
N PHE A 97 -12.18 11.62 -7.82
CA PHE A 97 -11.81 10.30 -8.32
C PHE A 97 -12.67 9.18 -7.69
N ALA A 98 -12.95 9.28 -6.39
CA ALA A 98 -13.80 8.32 -5.71
C ALA A 98 -15.26 8.35 -6.20
N GLU A 99 -15.76 9.52 -6.58
CA GLU A 99 -17.06 9.68 -7.24
C GLU A 99 -17.06 9.02 -8.62
N GLU A 100 -16.03 9.24 -9.44
CA GLU A 100 -15.92 8.62 -10.78
C GLU A 100 -15.97 7.09 -10.72
N ILE A 101 -15.19 6.47 -9.83
CA ILE A 101 -15.05 5.01 -9.88
C ILE A 101 -16.23 4.25 -9.27
N GLN A 102 -17.16 4.94 -8.58
CA GLN A 102 -18.35 4.30 -8.01
C GLN A 102 -19.23 3.65 -9.09
N ASP A 103 -19.31 4.26 -10.27
CA ASP A 103 -20.13 3.77 -11.38
C ASP A 103 -19.60 2.46 -12.01
N GLU A 104 -18.30 2.16 -11.82
CA GLU A 104 -17.65 0.98 -12.40
C GLU A 104 -17.03 0.04 -11.36
N ILE A 105 -17.25 0.29 -10.07
CA ILE A 105 -16.62 -0.46 -8.98
C ILE A 105 -16.96 -1.96 -9.00
N SER A 106 -18.10 -2.31 -9.60
CA SER A 106 -18.61 -3.67 -9.80
C SER A 106 -17.88 -4.45 -10.90
N LEU A 107 -17.11 -3.77 -11.76
CA LEU A 107 -16.33 -4.39 -12.83
C LEU A 107 -15.01 -5.00 -12.35
N TYR A 108 -14.67 -4.81 -11.07
CA TYR A 108 -13.43 -5.29 -10.45
C TYR A 108 -13.72 -6.40 -9.45
N ASN A 109 -12.78 -7.33 -9.32
CA ASN A 109 -12.73 -8.24 -8.17
C ASN A 109 -12.55 -7.45 -6.86
N GLY A 110 -12.76 -8.09 -5.71
CA GLY A 110 -12.66 -7.48 -4.39
C GLY A 110 -11.35 -6.71 -4.20
N PHE A 111 -11.45 -5.46 -3.75
CA PHE A 111 -10.29 -4.60 -3.53
C PHE A 111 -10.46 -3.62 -2.37
N ASN A 112 -9.31 -3.11 -1.95
CA ASN A 112 -9.16 -1.94 -1.11
C ASN A 112 -8.21 -0.98 -1.80
N LEU A 113 -8.64 0.27 -2.00
CA LEU A 113 -7.88 1.32 -2.64
C LEU A 113 -7.78 2.49 -1.67
N VAL A 114 -6.58 3.04 -1.52
CA VAL A 114 -6.37 4.32 -0.85
C VAL A 114 -5.79 5.28 -1.87
N VAL A 115 -6.42 6.45 -1.99
CA VAL A 115 -5.94 7.56 -2.81
C VAL A 115 -5.77 8.79 -1.93
N ALA A 116 -4.69 9.52 -2.10
CA ALA A 116 -4.40 10.70 -1.29
C ALA A 116 -3.68 11.78 -2.09
N HIS A 117 -3.91 13.03 -1.67
CA HIS A 117 -3.13 14.18 -2.08
C HIS A 117 -2.59 14.88 -0.83
N VAL A 118 -1.27 14.82 -0.66
CA VAL A 118 -0.63 15.18 0.61
C VAL A 118 -0.68 16.67 0.89
N LEU A 119 -0.56 17.51 -0.15
CA LEU A 119 -0.60 18.97 -0.01
C LEU A 119 -1.99 19.43 0.45
N SER A 120 -3.05 18.90 -0.14
CA SER A 120 -4.43 19.21 0.27
C SER A 120 -4.90 18.40 1.47
N LYS A 121 -4.03 17.57 2.08
CA LYS A 121 -4.35 16.81 3.29
C LYS A 121 -5.61 15.96 3.15
N SER A 122 -5.84 15.40 1.96
CA SER A 122 -7.02 14.61 1.64
C SER A 122 -6.62 13.17 1.35
N MET A 123 -7.28 12.22 2.02
CA MET A 123 -7.09 10.80 1.81
C MET A 123 -8.45 10.11 1.86
N ILE A 124 -8.73 9.30 0.84
CA ILE A 124 -9.97 8.58 0.67
C ILE A 124 -9.66 7.09 0.55
N TYR A 125 -10.41 6.29 1.30
CA TYR A 125 -10.43 4.84 1.22
C TYR A 125 -11.66 4.39 0.45
N ILE A 126 -11.45 3.47 -0.49
CA ILE A 126 -12.47 2.97 -1.41
C ILE A 126 -12.41 1.45 -1.42
N THR A 127 -13.56 0.79 -1.24
CA THR A 127 -13.70 -0.66 -1.31
C THR A 127 -15.02 -1.05 -1.96
N ASN A 128 -15.01 -2.15 -2.71
CA ASN A 128 -16.23 -2.80 -3.22
C ASN A 128 -16.69 -3.98 -2.35
N ARG A 129 -16.13 -4.11 -1.15
CA ARG A 129 -16.50 -5.11 -0.13
C ARG A 129 -16.68 -4.44 1.24
N PRO A 130 -17.50 -3.37 1.37
CA PRO A 130 -17.69 -2.71 2.65
C PRO A 130 -18.35 -3.68 3.64
N PRO A 131 -18.11 -3.53 4.96
CA PRO A 131 -18.93 -4.18 5.97
C PRO A 131 -20.41 -3.86 5.76
N HIS A 132 -21.30 -4.72 6.24
CA HIS A 132 -22.74 -4.56 6.01
C HIS A 132 -23.25 -3.19 6.50
N GLY A 133 -23.75 -2.37 5.57
CA GLY A 133 -24.30 -1.04 5.86
C GLY A 133 -23.28 0.10 5.78
N ASP A 134 -22.00 -0.20 5.60
CA ASP A 134 -20.94 0.80 5.46
C ASP A 134 -20.86 1.36 4.03
N LYS A 135 -20.20 2.52 3.91
CA LYS A 135 -20.01 3.21 2.64
C LYS A 135 -18.88 2.57 1.84
N LEU A 136 -19.03 2.54 0.52
CA LEU A 136 -17.98 2.16 -0.43
C LEU A 136 -16.79 3.12 -0.41
N VAL A 137 -17.05 4.38 -0.06
CA VAL A 137 -16.10 5.49 -0.05
C VAL A 137 -16.14 6.15 1.32
N THR A 138 -14.98 6.25 1.98
CA THR A 138 -14.84 6.94 3.26
C THR A 138 -13.58 7.80 3.29
N GLN A 139 -13.64 8.90 4.04
CA GLN A 139 -12.45 9.68 4.35
C GLN A 139 -11.62 8.96 5.42
N VAL A 140 -10.30 8.91 5.22
CA VAL A 140 -9.39 8.34 6.20
C VAL A 140 -9.10 9.39 7.28
N SER A 141 -9.36 9.03 8.53
CA SER A 141 -9.07 9.87 9.70
C SER A 141 -7.56 9.98 9.94
N PRO A 142 -7.07 11.05 10.57
CA PRO A 142 -5.71 11.07 11.09
C PRO A 142 -5.44 9.92 12.07
N GLY A 143 -4.27 9.30 11.99
CA GLY A 143 -3.87 8.21 12.88
C GLY A 143 -3.00 7.15 12.20
N ILE A 144 -2.86 6.01 12.88
CA ILE A 144 -2.19 4.81 12.36
C ILE A 144 -3.27 3.89 11.80
N HIS A 145 -3.04 3.35 10.62
CA HIS A 145 -3.93 2.43 9.95
C HIS A 145 -3.19 1.21 9.42
N VAL A 146 -3.86 0.08 9.40
CA VAL A 146 -3.34 -1.17 8.81
C VAL A 146 -4.32 -1.69 7.78
N LEU A 147 -3.81 -1.97 6.58
CA LEU A 147 -4.60 -2.51 5.48
C LEU A 147 -3.99 -3.80 4.97
N SER A 148 -4.67 -4.92 5.18
CA SER A 148 -4.33 -6.20 4.56
C SER A 148 -5.37 -6.58 3.51
N ASN A 149 -5.77 -7.85 3.41
CA ASN A 149 -6.70 -8.35 2.41
C ASN A 149 -8.14 -8.41 2.92
N ALA A 150 -8.49 -7.49 3.81
CA ALA A 150 -9.83 -7.25 4.33
C ALA A 150 -10.04 -5.73 4.40
N ASN A 151 -11.14 -5.27 4.99
CA ASN A 151 -11.39 -3.85 5.14
C ASN A 151 -10.30 -3.16 5.98
N LEU A 152 -10.16 -1.84 5.79
CA LEU A 152 -9.24 -1.00 6.56
C LEU A 152 -9.40 -1.26 8.07
N ASP A 153 -8.28 -1.45 8.76
CA ASP A 153 -8.21 -1.72 10.20
C ASP A 153 -8.91 -3.01 10.68
N SER A 154 -9.15 -3.96 9.79
CA SER A 154 -9.64 -5.30 10.18
C SER A 154 -8.72 -5.95 11.22
N PRO A 155 -9.26 -6.51 12.32
CA PRO A 155 -8.48 -6.93 13.48
C PRO A 155 -7.89 -8.35 13.31
N TRP A 156 -7.36 -8.67 12.14
CA TRP A 156 -6.64 -9.94 11.95
C TRP A 156 -5.37 -9.96 12.80
N PRO A 157 -4.96 -11.10 13.38
CA PRO A 157 -3.82 -11.13 14.31
C PRO A 157 -2.55 -10.52 13.71
N LYS A 158 -2.24 -10.82 12.45
CA LYS A 158 -1.11 -10.19 11.73
C LYS A 158 -1.21 -8.67 11.57
N CYS A 159 -2.42 -8.13 11.42
CA CYS A 159 -2.65 -6.69 11.34
C CYS A 159 -2.42 -6.03 12.70
N LEU A 160 -2.86 -6.68 13.79
CA LEU A 160 -2.63 -6.21 15.15
C LEU A 160 -1.13 -6.22 15.48
N ARG A 161 -0.42 -7.32 15.19
CA ARG A 161 1.03 -7.39 15.34
C ARG A 161 1.76 -6.31 14.56
N LEU A 162 1.37 -6.07 13.30
CA LEU A 162 2.00 -5.03 12.48
C LEU A 162 1.77 -3.64 13.07
N ARG A 163 0.55 -3.35 13.55
CA ARG A 163 0.22 -2.08 14.22
C ARG A 163 1.08 -1.89 15.47
N GLU A 164 1.15 -2.90 16.32
CA GLU A 164 1.90 -2.86 17.59
C GLU A 164 3.39 -2.63 17.34
N GLY A 165 4.00 -3.40 16.43
CA GLY A 165 5.40 -3.22 16.08
C GLY A 165 5.69 -1.83 15.49
N PHE A 166 4.80 -1.33 14.63
CA PHE A 166 4.94 0.02 14.08
C PHE A 166 4.80 1.11 15.17
N GLN A 167 3.87 0.96 16.10
CA GLN A 167 3.69 1.87 17.23
C GLN A 167 4.92 1.88 18.16
N GLN A 168 5.50 0.71 18.42
CA GLN A 168 6.72 0.59 19.22
C GLN A 168 7.87 1.36 18.55
N LEU A 169 8.09 1.18 17.25
CA LEU A 169 9.13 1.90 16.52
C LEU A 169 8.93 3.41 16.53
N LEU A 170 7.68 3.89 16.39
CA LEU A 170 7.38 5.31 16.51
C LEU A 170 7.68 5.85 17.92
N ALA A 171 7.36 5.08 18.96
CA ALA A 171 7.62 5.48 20.35
C ALA A 171 9.11 5.54 20.67
N GLU A 172 9.90 4.58 20.17
CA GLU A 172 11.35 4.50 20.39
C GLU A 172 12.12 5.64 19.70
N ASN A 173 11.65 6.11 18.54
CA ASN A 173 12.30 7.17 17.78
C ASN A 173 11.74 8.59 18.08
N GLY A 174 10.67 8.68 18.87
CA GLY A 174 10.07 9.94 19.31
C GLY A 174 9.65 10.85 18.17
N SER A 175 9.90 12.16 18.30
CA SER A 175 9.62 13.16 17.26
C SER A 175 10.82 13.47 16.36
N GLY A 176 11.87 12.65 16.40
CA GLY A 176 13.11 12.84 15.65
C GLY A 176 13.02 12.36 14.21
N GLU A 177 14.17 12.26 13.55
CA GLU A 177 14.24 11.62 12.24
C GLU A 177 14.15 10.09 12.36
N PHE A 178 13.36 9.47 11.48
CA PHE A 178 13.15 8.03 11.51
C PHE A 178 14.20 7.29 10.66
N PRO A 179 14.85 6.25 11.20
CA PRO A 179 15.70 5.35 10.42
C PRO A 179 14.80 4.41 9.60
N VAL A 180 14.09 4.97 8.60
CA VAL A 180 12.95 4.29 7.98
C VAL A 180 13.33 2.95 7.37
N LYS A 181 14.52 2.82 6.76
CA LYS A 181 14.97 1.54 6.23
C LYS A 181 15.00 0.45 7.30
N THR A 182 15.60 0.73 8.46
CA THR A 182 15.67 -0.21 9.58
C THR A 182 14.28 -0.52 10.12
N MET A 183 13.42 0.50 10.26
CA MET A 183 12.04 0.32 10.71
C MET A 183 11.26 -0.61 9.78
N VAL A 184 11.36 -0.38 8.46
CA VAL A 184 10.73 -1.19 7.43
C VAL A 184 11.19 -2.64 7.53
N GLU A 185 12.51 -2.86 7.63
CA GLU A 185 13.06 -4.20 7.77
C GLU A 185 12.54 -4.89 9.03
N GLU A 186 12.50 -4.20 10.15
CA GLU A 186 12.09 -4.77 11.43
C GLU A 186 10.62 -5.21 11.46
N VAL A 187 9.69 -4.36 10.99
CA VAL A 187 8.25 -4.71 11.05
C VAL A 187 7.76 -5.49 9.84
N MET A 188 8.30 -5.24 8.65
CA MET A 188 7.78 -5.82 7.41
C MET A 188 8.37 -7.19 7.09
N THR A 189 9.42 -7.64 7.79
CA THR A 189 10.00 -8.98 7.62
C THR A 189 9.50 -10.02 8.62
N ASN A 190 8.50 -9.68 9.43
CA ASN A 190 7.98 -10.58 10.45
C ASN A 190 7.29 -11.83 9.84
N THR A 191 7.83 -13.01 10.16
CA THR A 191 7.38 -14.31 9.64
C THR A 191 6.44 -15.07 10.60
N VAL A 192 6.05 -14.47 11.72
CA VAL A 192 5.19 -15.11 12.73
C VAL A 192 3.85 -15.51 12.11
N LYS A 193 3.45 -16.77 12.35
CA LYS A 193 2.17 -17.33 11.92
C LYS A 193 1.10 -17.17 13.00
N ASP A 194 -0.15 -17.24 12.57
CA ASP A 194 -1.33 -17.11 13.43
C ASP A 194 -1.77 -18.52 13.85
N GLU A 195 -2.38 -18.63 15.02
CA GLU A 195 -3.02 -19.87 15.45
C GLU A 195 -4.22 -20.18 14.54
N GLU A 196 -4.46 -21.47 14.25
CA GLU A 196 -5.50 -21.89 13.31
C GLU A 196 -6.90 -21.35 13.68
N THR A 197 -7.18 -21.25 14.98
CA THR A 197 -8.45 -20.74 15.53
C THR A 197 -8.68 -19.25 15.29
N GLU A 198 -7.64 -18.51 14.92
CA GLU A 198 -7.70 -17.06 14.68
C GLU A 198 -7.63 -16.71 13.18
N LEU A 199 -7.58 -17.72 12.30
CA LEU A 199 -7.50 -17.51 10.86
C LEU A 199 -8.84 -17.00 10.28
N PRO A 200 -8.81 -16.27 9.15
CA PRO A 200 -10.02 -15.66 8.58
C PRO A 200 -11.10 -16.63 8.05
N HIS A 201 -10.78 -17.91 7.91
CA HIS A 201 -11.64 -18.98 7.39
C HIS A 201 -12.19 -18.71 5.97
N VAL A 202 -11.42 -18.02 5.13
CA VAL A 202 -11.76 -17.78 3.71
C VAL A 202 -11.23 -18.89 2.80
N PHE A 203 -10.03 -19.41 3.10
CA PHE A 203 -9.43 -20.55 2.41
C PHE A 203 -9.26 -21.74 3.37
N THR A 204 -8.62 -22.82 2.89
CA THR A 204 -8.26 -23.94 3.78
C THR A 204 -7.30 -23.45 4.89
N PRO A 205 -7.39 -24.01 6.11
CA PRO A 205 -6.50 -23.64 7.22
C PRO A 205 -5.01 -23.67 6.84
N GLU A 206 -4.58 -24.70 6.10
CA GLU A 206 -3.21 -24.82 5.58
C GLU A 206 -2.79 -23.60 4.73
N THR A 207 -3.65 -23.20 3.79
CA THR A 207 -3.39 -22.03 2.94
C THR A 207 -3.34 -20.75 3.76
N GLU A 208 -4.30 -20.57 4.67
CA GLU A 208 -4.40 -19.36 5.48
C GLU A 208 -3.25 -19.22 6.47
N TYR A 209 -2.80 -20.32 7.08
CA TYR A 209 -1.62 -20.37 7.93
C TYR A 209 -0.39 -19.83 7.20
N HIS A 210 -0.15 -20.27 5.96
CA HIS A 210 0.96 -19.74 5.18
C HIS A 210 0.81 -18.25 4.83
N LEU A 211 -0.41 -17.74 4.72
CA LEU A 211 -0.72 -16.34 4.40
C LEU A 211 -0.87 -15.42 5.63
N SER A 212 -0.66 -15.97 6.83
CA SER A 212 -0.92 -15.28 8.09
C SER A 212 0.28 -14.49 8.63
N SER A 213 1.45 -14.57 7.99
CA SER A 213 2.58 -13.70 8.32
C SER A 213 2.49 -12.34 7.62
N ILE A 214 3.26 -11.37 8.12
CA ILE A 214 3.46 -10.07 7.47
C ILE A 214 4.39 -10.25 6.26
N PHE A 215 5.48 -10.99 6.44
CA PHE A 215 6.35 -11.48 5.36
C PHE A 215 5.91 -12.89 4.96
N VAL A 216 5.25 -13.01 3.81
CA VAL A 216 4.71 -14.28 3.30
C VAL A 216 5.79 -14.99 2.50
N ASP A 217 5.95 -16.29 2.70
CA ASP A 217 6.73 -17.15 1.81
C ASP A 217 6.15 -18.55 1.86
N MET A 218 5.71 -19.06 0.72
CA MET A 218 5.14 -20.40 0.61
C MET A 218 5.37 -21.01 -0.77
N GLN A 219 5.57 -22.32 -0.77
CA GLN A 219 5.62 -23.11 -1.99
C GLN A 219 4.21 -23.60 -2.34
N ARG A 220 3.78 -23.37 -3.59
CA ARG A 220 2.53 -23.93 -4.15
C ARG A 220 2.84 -24.85 -5.33
N PRO A 221 1.91 -25.74 -5.74
CA PRO A 221 2.09 -26.56 -6.94
C PRO A 221 2.33 -25.72 -8.21
N THR A 222 1.80 -24.49 -8.26
CA THR A 222 1.96 -23.56 -9.39
C THR A 222 3.23 -22.70 -9.33
N GLY A 223 4.00 -22.77 -8.24
CA GLY A 223 5.19 -21.95 -8.02
C GLY A 223 5.28 -21.35 -6.63
N ARG A 224 6.39 -20.64 -6.36
CA ARG A 224 6.61 -19.91 -5.10
C ARG A 224 5.77 -18.64 -5.10
N TYR A 225 5.10 -18.40 -3.98
CA TYR A 225 4.27 -17.23 -3.74
C TYR A 225 4.68 -16.59 -2.40
N GLY A 226 4.84 -15.28 -2.39
CA GLY A 226 5.32 -14.61 -1.19
C GLY A 226 5.60 -13.13 -1.40
N THR A 227 6.05 -12.49 -0.32
CA THR A 227 6.51 -11.12 -0.31
C THR A 227 7.70 -11.00 -1.25
N ARG A 228 7.53 -10.19 -2.29
CA ARG A 228 8.56 -9.95 -3.32
C ARG A 228 8.94 -8.49 -3.48
N SER A 229 8.21 -7.58 -2.83
CA SER A 229 8.57 -6.17 -2.72
C SER A 229 8.14 -5.67 -1.34
N ILE A 230 9.06 -4.98 -0.67
CA ILE A 230 8.87 -4.26 0.58
C ILE A 230 9.14 -2.80 0.26
N SER A 231 8.11 -1.98 0.33
CA SER A 231 8.15 -0.57 -0.05
C SER A 231 7.91 0.33 1.14
N ALA A 232 8.50 1.52 1.10
CA ALA A 232 8.16 2.62 1.99
C ALA A 232 8.01 3.93 1.24
N ILE A 233 6.95 4.69 1.56
CA ILE A 233 6.83 6.09 1.16
C ILE A 233 6.81 6.95 2.40
N ILE A 234 7.69 7.95 2.39
CA ILE A 234 7.86 8.92 3.47
C ILE A 234 7.60 10.29 2.87
N VAL A 235 6.70 11.05 3.48
CA VAL A 235 6.52 12.46 3.17
C VAL A 235 7.01 13.23 4.37
N LYS A 236 8.07 14.01 4.19
CA LYS A 236 8.65 14.87 5.21
C LYS A 236 8.21 16.30 4.96
N SER A 237 7.75 16.98 6.01
CA SER A 237 7.47 18.42 5.97
C SER A 237 8.75 19.20 6.27
N HIS A 238 9.05 20.26 5.51
CA HIS A 238 10.19 21.14 5.78
C HIS A 238 9.95 22.18 6.91
N GLY A 239 8.83 22.09 7.64
CA GLY A 239 8.53 23.00 8.76
C GLY A 239 7.74 24.25 8.36
N ASP A 240 7.40 25.04 9.38
CA ASP A 240 6.30 26.01 9.50
C ASP A 240 6.04 26.92 8.28
N GLY A 241 4.99 26.60 7.52
CA GLY A 241 4.21 27.63 6.81
C GLY A 241 4.37 27.78 5.29
N GLY A 242 4.67 26.70 4.56
CA GLY A 242 4.46 26.69 3.09
C GLY A 242 5.58 26.09 2.23
N GLY A 243 6.59 25.48 2.84
CA GLY A 243 7.68 24.82 2.11
C GLY A 243 7.29 23.44 1.59
N ASP A 244 7.73 23.14 0.37
CA ASP A 244 7.49 21.90 -0.36
C ASP A 244 7.67 20.64 0.50
N GLY A 245 6.82 19.62 0.32
CA GLY A 245 7.06 18.33 0.99
C GLY A 245 8.12 17.53 0.24
N GLU A 246 9.01 16.84 0.95
CA GLU A 246 9.95 15.91 0.35
C GLU A 246 9.37 14.49 0.39
N ILE A 247 9.40 13.80 -0.75
CA ILE A 247 9.05 12.38 -0.84
C ILE A 247 10.33 11.55 -0.93
N CYS A 248 10.43 10.56 -0.05
CA CYS A 248 11.38 9.46 -0.17
C CYS A 248 10.60 8.16 -0.38
N PHE A 249 10.79 7.53 -1.53
CA PHE A 249 10.20 6.26 -1.91
C PHE A 249 11.31 5.21 -1.96
N TYR A 250 11.33 4.34 -0.96
CA TYR A 250 12.24 3.19 -0.85
C TYR A 250 11.53 1.92 -1.30
N GLU A 251 12.24 1.05 -2.00
CA GLU A 251 11.83 -0.32 -2.28
C GLU A 251 12.99 -1.28 -2.09
N ARG A 252 12.72 -2.39 -1.43
CA ARG A 252 13.51 -3.62 -1.49
C ARG A 252 12.70 -4.68 -2.21
N HIS A 253 13.17 -5.17 -3.36
CA HIS A 253 12.45 -6.14 -4.19
C HIS A 253 13.28 -7.37 -4.54
N LEU A 254 12.59 -8.46 -4.86
CA LEU A 254 13.16 -9.72 -5.28
C LEU A 254 13.40 -9.71 -6.79
N GLU A 255 14.64 -9.91 -7.21
CA GLU A 255 15.03 -10.15 -8.60
C GLU A 255 15.09 -11.65 -8.92
N GLU A 256 15.32 -11.97 -10.20
CA GLU A 256 15.64 -13.33 -10.64
C GLU A 256 16.85 -13.88 -9.85
N GLY A 257 16.80 -15.18 -9.51
CA GLY A 257 17.86 -15.84 -8.74
C GLY A 257 17.81 -15.59 -7.23
N ASP A 258 16.64 -15.20 -6.69
CA ASP A 258 16.39 -14.99 -5.25
C ASP A 258 17.26 -13.91 -4.59
N SER A 259 17.80 -12.99 -5.39
CA SER A 259 18.58 -11.87 -4.88
C SER A 259 17.67 -10.68 -4.56
N TRP A 260 17.90 -10.04 -3.42
CA TRP A 260 17.18 -8.82 -3.06
C TRP A 260 17.98 -7.60 -3.50
N LYS A 261 17.32 -6.68 -4.21
CA LYS A 261 17.86 -5.36 -4.53
C LYS A 261 17.11 -4.29 -3.78
N GLU A 262 17.79 -3.17 -3.59
CA GLU A 262 17.26 -2.00 -2.94
C GLU A 262 17.39 -0.81 -3.88
N HIS A 263 16.38 0.06 -3.84
CA HIS A 263 16.33 1.27 -4.62
C HIS A 263 15.59 2.35 -3.84
N THR A 264 16.07 3.59 -3.93
CA THR A 264 15.44 4.75 -3.32
C THR A 264 15.31 5.86 -4.35
N GLN A 265 14.12 6.46 -4.42
CA GLN A 265 13.83 7.67 -5.17
C GLN A 265 13.50 8.80 -4.19
N GLN A 266 14.19 9.93 -4.32
CA GLN A 266 13.96 11.11 -3.50
C GLN A 266 13.69 12.32 -4.39
N PHE A 267 12.65 13.08 -4.07
CA PHE A 267 12.28 14.27 -4.82
C PHE A 267 11.39 15.20 -4.00
N VAL A 268 11.41 16.47 -4.37
CA VAL A 268 10.57 17.52 -3.78
C VAL A 268 9.24 17.57 -4.52
N ILE A 269 8.15 17.75 -3.77
CA ILE A 269 6.82 17.89 -4.34
C ILE A 269 6.71 19.23 -5.07
N ILE A 270 6.30 19.18 -6.34
CA ILE A 270 6.07 20.34 -7.19
C ILE A 270 4.70 20.93 -6.84
N GLN A 271 4.71 22.15 -6.32
CA GLN A 271 3.50 22.97 -6.20
C GLN A 271 3.17 23.59 -7.56
N ASN A 272 1.91 23.49 -8.00
CA ASN A 272 1.47 24.28 -9.12
C ASN A 272 1.53 25.76 -8.70
N GLN A 273 2.40 26.55 -9.33
CA GLN A 273 2.32 28.00 -9.22
C GLN A 273 0.95 28.42 -9.76
N SER A 274 0.07 28.92 -8.89
CA SER A 274 -1.12 29.61 -9.33
C SER A 274 -0.70 30.74 -10.27
N ILE A 275 -1.02 30.61 -11.55
CA ILE A 275 -0.89 31.70 -12.53
C ILE A 275 -1.98 32.74 -12.25
#